data_AF-A0A528CNT8-F1
#
_entry.id   AF-A0A528CNT8-F1
#
_cell.length_a   1.000
_cell.length_b   1.000
_cell.length_c   1.000
_cell.angle_alpha   90.00
_cell.angle_beta   90.00
_cell.angle_gamma   90.00
#
_symmetry.space_group_name_H-M   'P 1'
#
loop_
_entity.id
_entity.type
_entity.pdbx_description
1 polymer ?
#
loop_
_entity_poly.entity_id
_entity_poly.type
_entity_poly.pdbx_seq_one_letter_code
_entity_poly.pdbx_strand_id
1 'polypeptide(L)'
;RLLIDDGKLELKAVKSDGKAIVCIVVAGTSISDKKGVSLPDTDLPVGALTEKDRRDLDAVLATGVDWVALSFVQRPEDLAEARKIARGRALI
;
A
#
# COMPACT_ATOMS: atom_id res chain seq x y z
N ARG A 1 -15.04 -2.22 -0.39
CA ARG A 1 -15.07 -3.16 0.75
C ARG A 1 -13.77 -3.05 1.55
N LEU A 2 -13.70 -3.53 2.80
CA LEU A 2 -12.45 -3.56 3.58
C LEU A 2 -12.09 -5.02 3.85
N LEU A 3 -10.83 -5.36 3.60
CA LEU A 3 -10.27 -6.69 3.86
C LEU A 3 -9.21 -6.58 4.96
N ILE A 4 -9.19 -7.54 5.87
CA ILE A 4 -8.29 -7.58 7.01
C ILE A 4 -7.61 -8.96 7.09
N ASP A 5 -6.35 -8.97 7.49
CA ASP A 5 -5.51 -10.18 7.63
C ASP A 5 -5.52 -11.01 6.34
N ASP A 6 -5.06 -10.39 5.25
CA ASP A 6 -4.99 -10.97 3.91
C ASP A 6 -6.34 -11.50 3.39
N GLY A 7 -7.44 -10.84 3.79
CA GLY A 7 -8.79 -11.17 3.36
C GLY A 7 -9.50 -12.25 4.20
N LYS A 8 -8.91 -12.71 5.30
CA LYS A 8 -9.59 -13.63 6.23
C LYS A 8 -10.83 -13.01 6.90
N LEU A 9 -10.85 -11.69 7.03
CA LEU A 9 -12.00 -10.93 7.50
C LEU A 9 -12.39 -9.90 6.44
N GLU A 10 -13.65 -9.94 6.02
CA GLU A 10 -14.24 -9.00 5.08
C GLU A 10 -15.31 -8.16 5.78
N LEU A 11 -15.19 -6.84 5.62
CA LEU A 11 -16.11 -5.86 6.16
C LEU A 11 -16.70 -4.98 5.05
N LYS A 12 -18.00 -4.69 5.16
CA LYS A 12 -18.69 -3.71 4.33
C LYS A 12 -18.92 -2.44 5.12
N ALA A 13 -18.27 -1.34 4.73
CA ALA A 13 -18.55 -0.02 5.30
C ALA A 13 -20.00 0.41 5.02
N VAL A 14 -20.68 0.91 6.04
CA VAL A 14 -22.06 1.41 5.94
C VAL A 14 -22.19 2.89 6.30
N LYS A 15 -21.29 3.42 7.12
CA LYS A 15 -21.25 4.84 7.50
C LYS A 15 -19.84 5.23 7.91
N SER A 16 -19.43 6.47 7.63
CA SER A 16 -18.22 7.08 8.19
C SER A 16 -18.48 8.50 8.67
N ASP A 17 -17.66 8.99 9.60
CA ASP A 17 -17.70 10.36 10.11
C ASP A 17 -16.32 11.06 10.06
N GLY A 18 -15.38 10.48 9.32
CA GLY A 18 -14.00 10.96 9.19
C GLY A 18 -13.08 10.56 10.34
N LYS A 19 -13.61 10.05 11.46
CA LYS A 19 -12.81 9.50 12.58
C LYS A 19 -13.01 8.01 12.75
N ALA A 20 -14.20 7.51 12.44
CA ALA A 20 -14.59 6.12 12.54
C ALA A 20 -15.39 5.70 11.30
N ILE A 21 -15.36 4.38 11.05
CA ILE A 21 -16.14 3.74 10.00
C ILE A 21 -16.96 2.62 10.65
N VAL A 22 -18.27 2.72 10.55
CA VAL A 22 -19.18 1.65 10.95
C VAL A 22 -19.25 0.64 9.81
N CYS A 23 -19.04 -0.64 10.14
CA CYS A 23 -19.01 -1.73 9.17
C CYS A 23 -19.92 -2.88 9.59
N ILE A 24 -20.36 -3.66 8.59
CA ILE A 24 -21.00 -4.96 8.78
C ILE A 24 -19.99 -6.05 8.39
N VAL A 25 -19.90 -7.11 9.20
CA VAL A 25 -19.08 -8.29 8.89
C VAL A 25 -19.75 -9.06 7.75
N VAL A 26 -19.01 -9.28 6.67
CA VAL A 26 -19.45 -10.09 5.52
C VAL A 26 -18.93 -11.52 5.67
N ALA A 27 -17.67 -11.68 6.07
CA ALA A 27 -17.03 -12.98 6.29
C ALA A 27 -15.91 -12.88 7.33
N GLY A 28 -15.61 -13.97 8.04
CA GLY A 28 -14.60 -14.03 9.10
C GLY A 28 -15.16 -13.80 10.51
N THR A 29 -14.40 -14.19 11.53
CA THR A 29 -14.89 -14.22 12.92
C THR A 29 -13.98 -13.55 13.94
N SER A 30 -12.70 -13.38 13.62
CA SER A 30 -11.73 -12.81 14.55
C SER A 30 -10.71 -11.93 13.83
N ILE A 31 -10.14 -11.01 14.61
CA ILE A 31 -9.03 -10.15 14.24
C ILE A 31 -8.05 -10.16 15.41
N SER A 32 -6.77 -10.01 15.13
CA SER A 32 -5.73 -9.82 16.15
C SER A 32 -4.91 -8.57 15.84
N ASP A 33 -3.89 -8.30 16.66
CA ASP A 33 -3.10 -7.08 16.54
C ASP A 33 -2.22 -7.06 15.29
N LYS A 34 -1.91 -5.84 14.82
CA LYS A 34 -0.99 -5.58 13.70
C LYS A 34 -1.41 -6.22 12.37
N LYS A 35 -2.72 -6.37 12.15
CA LYS A 35 -3.26 -6.84 10.87
C LYS A 35 -3.34 -5.70 9.86
N GLY A 36 -2.91 -6.01 8.63
CA GLY A 36 -3.07 -5.10 7.50
C GLY A 36 -4.54 -4.95 7.14
N VAL A 37 -4.88 -3.77 6.62
CA VAL A 37 -6.19 -3.46 6.06
C VAL A 37 -5.98 -3.08 4.60
N SER A 38 -6.73 -3.69 3.69
CA SER A 38 -6.72 -3.35 2.27
C SER A 38 -8.11 -2.95 1.79
N LEU A 39 -8.13 -2.00 0.86
CA LEU A 39 -9.35 -1.42 0.28
C LEU A 39 -9.31 -1.61 -1.24
N PRO A 40 -9.62 -2.82 -1.74
CA PRO A 40 -9.39 -3.17 -3.16
C PRO A 40 -10.22 -2.37 -4.16
N ASP A 41 -11.33 -1.75 -3.70
CA ASP A 41 -12.23 -0.98 -4.57
C ASP A 41 -12.06 0.54 -4.38
N THR A 42 -10.94 0.99 -3.82
CA THR A 42 -10.74 2.41 -3.48
C THR A 42 -9.35 2.88 -3.87
N ASP A 43 -9.31 3.93 -4.69
CA ASP A 43 -8.09 4.67 -4.95
C ASP A 43 -7.71 5.43 -3.68
N LEU A 44 -6.59 5.06 -3.07
CA LEU A 44 -6.10 5.75 -1.89
C LEU A 44 -5.32 7.00 -2.33
N PRO A 45 -5.53 8.16 -1.68
CA PRO A 45 -4.82 9.40 -2.03
C PRO A 45 -3.37 9.42 -1.51
N VAL A 46 -2.80 8.26 -1.19
CA VAL A 46 -1.40 8.09 -0.78
C VAL A 46 -0.58 7.61 -1.97
N GLY A 47 0.58 8.23 -2.21
CA GLY A 47 1.51 7.76 -3.24
C GLY A 47 2.10 6.40 -2.86
N ALA A 48 2.55 5.63 -3.85
CA ALA A 48 3.11 4.29 -3.62
C ALA A 48 4.37 4.29 -2.73
N LEU A 49 5.11 5.40 -2.70
CA LEU A 49 6.33 5.55 -1.90
C LEU A 49 6.06 6.36 -0.63
N THR A 50 6.25 5.71 0.53
CA THR A 50 6.32 6.41 1.81
C THR A 50 7.68 7.10 1.99
N GLU A 51 7.79 7.96 3.01
CA GLU A 51 9.07 8.60 3.35
C GLU A 51 10.15 7.59 3.78
N LYS A 52 9.73 6.44 4.33
CA LYS A 52 10.65 5.35 4.60
C LYS A 52 11.11 4.72 3.28
N ASP A 53 10.18 4.42 2.38
CA ASP A 53 10.51 3.76 1.10
C ASP A 53 11.43 4.61 0.23
N ARG A 54 11.29 5.94 0.23
CA ARG A 54 12.22 6.84 -0.46
C ARG A 54 13.65 6.71 0.08
N ARG A 55 13.81 6.67 1.41
CA ARG A 55 15.13 6.50 2.06
C ARG A 55 15.72 5.12 1.79
N ASP A 56 14.90 4.08 1.86
CA ASP A 56 15.33 2.70 1.60
C ASP A 56 15.71 2.53 0.12
N LEU A 57 14.94 3.15 -0.80
CA LEU A 57 15.24 3.18 -2.22
C LEU A 57 16.60 3.82 -2.48
N ASP A 58 16.89 4.99 -1.90
CA ASP A 58 18.20 5.62 -2.07
C ASP A 58 19.35 4.77 -1.50
N ALA A 59 19.14 4.13 -0.35
CA ALA A 59 20.12 3.26 0.27
C ALA A 59 20.40 2.00 -0.58
N VAL A 60 19.36 1.35 -1.10
CA VAL A 60 19.52 0.12 -1.89
C VAL A 60 20.11 0.42 -3.28
N LEU A 61 19.81 1.57 -3.86
CA LEU A 61 20.43 1.97 -5.13
C LEU A 61 21.94 2.22 -5.01
N ALA A 62 22.44 2.51 -3.80
CA ALA A 62 23.87 2.64 -3.56
C ALA A 62 24.61 1.30 -3.53
N THR A 63 23.89 0.18 -3.38
CA THR A 63 24.49 -1.16 -3.36
C THR A 63 24.61 -1.78 -4.76
N GLY A 64 24.07 -1.12 -5.79
CA GLY A 64 24.14 -1.59 -7.18
C GLY A 64 23.13 -2.70 -7.50
N VAL A 65 21.97 -2.70 -6.87
CA VAL A 65 20.89 -3.64 -7.20
C VAL A 65 20.43 -3.50 -8.65
N ASP A 66 20.13 -4.63 -9.28
CA ASP A 66 19.68 -4.62 -10.67
C ASP A 66 18.22 -4.16 -10.78
N TRP A 67 17.34 -4.62 -9.89
CA TRP A 67 15.87 -4.45 -9.98
C TRP A 67 15.28 -4.07 -8.62
N VAL A 68 14.27 -3.20 -8.64
CA VAL A 68 13.47 -2.84 -7.46
C VAL A 68 11.99 -3.09 -7.75
N ALA A 69 11.36 -3.94 -6.93
CA ALA A 69 9.92 -4.18 -7.02
C ALA A 69 9.15 -3.12 -6.22
N LEU A 70 8.26 -2.39 -6.90
CA LEU A 70 7.36 -1.43 -6.25
C LEU A 70 6.05 -2.10 -5.84
N SER A 71 5.66 -1.94 -4.58
CA SER A 71 4.37 -2.41 -4.06
C SER A 71 3.33 -1.29 -4.12
N PHE A 72 2.04 -1.66 -4.17
CA PHE A 72 0.90 -0.72 -4.13
C PHE A 72 0.89 0.36 -5.23
N VAL A 73 1.48 0.06 -6.39
CA VAL A 73 1.36 0.89 -7.60
C VAL A 73 -0.11 0.99 -7.99
N GLN A 74 -0.65 2.22 -8.01
CA GLN A 74 -2.02 2.49 -8.41
C GLN A 74 -2.06 3.31 -9.69
N ARG A 75 -1.05 4.15 -9.95
CA ARG A 75 -1.05 5.11 -11.05
C ARG A 75 0.29 5.20 -11.77
N PRO A 76 0.34 5.68 -13.03
CA PRO A 76 1.59 5.86 -13.76
C PRO A 76 2.59 6.78 -13.03
N GLU A 77 2.11 7.74 -12.25
CA GLU A 77 2.94 8.68 -11.51
C GLU A 77 3.78 8.00 -10.41
N ASP A 78 3.29 6.90 -9.83
CA ASP A 78 4.02 6.12 -8.83
C ASP A 78 5.31 5.53 -9.43
N LEU A 79 5.21 4.99 -10.64
CA LEU A 79 6.35 4.48 -11.41
C LEU A 79 7.28 5.61 -11.86
N ALA A 80 6.71 6.74 -12.29
CA ALA A 80 7.49 7.90 -12.70
C ALA A 80 8.34 8.47 -11.55
N GLU A 81 7.77 8.54 -10.33
CA GLU A 81 8.48 8.95 -9.13
C GLU A 81 9.64 8.01 -8.81
N ALA A 82 9.38 6.71 -8.72
CA ALA A 82 10.40 5.70 -8.43
C ALA A 82 11.55 5.72 -9.46
N ARG A 83 11.22 5.83 -10.76
CA ARG A 83 12.23 5.96 -11.83
C ARG A 83 13.06 7.24 -11.71
N LYS A 84 12.44 8.36 -11.32
CA LYS A 84 13.14 9.63 -11.09
C LYS A 84 14.15 9.53 -9.95
N ILE A 85 13.83 8.79 -8.89
CA ILE A 85 14.75 8.53 -7.77
C ILE A 85 15.86 7.55 -8.21
N ALA A 86 15.49 6.50 -8.94
CA ALA A 86 16.41 5.49 -9.43
C ALA A 86 17.48 6.05 -10.38
N ARG A 87 17.11 6.99 -11.26
CA ARG A 87 18.02 7.62 -12.25
C ARG A 87 18.76 6.58 -13.11
N GLY A 88 18.10 5.47 -13.44
CA GLY A 88 18.67 4.39 -14.23
C GLY A 88 19.70 3.51 -13.51
N ARG A 89 19.91 3.70 -12.20
CA ARG A 89 20.79 2.84 -11.38
C ARG A 89 20.23 1.42 -11.20
N ALA A 90 18.92 1.26 -11.30
CA ALA A 90 18.21 0.00 -11.25
C ALA A 90 16.98 0.03 -12.16
N LEU A 91 16.52 -1.14 -12.58
CA LEU A 91 15.24 -1.35 -13.24
C LEU A 91 14.10 -1.25 -12.21
N ILE A 92 13.06 -0.51 -12.58
CA ILE A 92 11.84 -0.26 -11.80
C ILE A 92 10.63 -0.81 -12.55
#